data_AF-A0A850Q0Y1-F1
#
_entry.id   AF-A0A850Q0Y1-F1
#
_cell.length_a   1.000
_cell.length_b   1.000
_cell.length_c   1.000
_cell.angle_alpha   90.00
_cell.angle_beta   90.00
_cell.angle_gamma   90.00
#
_symmetry.space_group_name_H-M   'P 1'
#
loop_
_entity.id
_entity.type
_entity.pdbx_description
1 polymer ?
#
loop_
_entity_poly.entity_id
_entity_poly.type
_entity_poly.pdbx_seq_one_letter_code
_entity_poly.pdbx_strand_id
1 'polypeptide(L)'
;MQNPEDKIIMFEDSIAKFAKVLSGFALINLLRSIMPFVLLPILTRVLSVEDYGILSIYESTIMILTPLMFFSTNGLLSVKYHKNTQKEISNINVNAFVMSLYSFAFVEILFIFFKNPMSSILGATDAFYLVLPLLALLRFINLYISNIWQVQQKVRLFGIFSIGTLICDLLTS
;
A
#
# COMPACT_ATOMS: atom_id res chain seq x y z
N MET A 1 -4.66 -35.44 30.65
CA MET A 1 -5.90 -35.11 29.93
C MET A 1 -6.31 -33.72 30.40
N GLN A 2 -6.27 -32.72 29.53
CA GLN A 2 -6.49 -31.32 29.90
C GLN A 2 -8.00 -31.09 30.16
N ASN A 3 -8.35 -30.46 31.29
CA ASN A 3 -9.72 -30.31 31.78
C ASN A 3 -10.58 -29.55 30.73
N PRO A 4 -11.82 -29.97 30.40
CA PRO A 4 -12.70 -29.25 29.49
C PRO A 4 -12.90 -27.76 29.84
N GLU A 5 -12.84 -27.37 31.11
CA GLU A 5 -12.90 -25.95 31.53
C GLU A 5 -11.68 -25.15 31.07
N ASP A 6 -10.47 -25.73 31.10
CA ASP A 6 -9.24 -25.09 30.62
C ASP A 6 -9.30 -24.80 29.12
N LYS A 7 -9.99 -25.64 28.34
CA LYS A 7 -10.18 -25.42 26.90
C LYS A 7 -11.10 -24.24 26.61
N ILE A 8 -12.13 -24.03 27.43
CA ILE A 8 -13.09 -22.93 27.28
C ILE A 8 -12.40 -21.60 27.62
N ILE A 9 -11.69 -21.53 28.75
CA ILE A 9 -10.96 -20.33 29.17
C ILE A 9 -9.88 -19.95 28.14
N MET A 10 -9.13 -20.94 27.64
CA MET A 10 -8.10 -20.71 26.62
C MET A 10 -8.69 -20.24 25.27
N PHE A 11 -9.92 -20.66 24.95
CA PHE A 11 -10.65 -20.20 23.76
C PHE A 11 -11.16 -18.76 23.91
N GLU A 12 -11.73 -18.41 25.07
CA GLU A 12 -12.19 -17.04 25.38
C GLU A 12 -11.03 -16.03 25.37
N ASP A 13 -9.90 -16.36 25.99
CA ASP A 13 -8.70 -15.54 25.96
C ASP A 13 -8.17 -15.32 24.53
N SER A 14 -8.27 -16.35 23.69
CA SER A 14 -7.88 -16.25 22.27
C SER A 14 -8.79 -15.31 21.48
N ILE A 15 -10.10 -15.35 21.73
CA ILE A 15 -11.08 -14.43 21.10
C ILE A 15 -10.81 -12.99 21.54
N ALA A 16 -10.64 -12.75 22.85
CA ALA A 16 -10.39 -11.41 23.37
C ALA A 16 -9.10 -10.81 22.81
N LYS A 17 -8.04 -11.61 22.69
CA LYS A 17 -6.76 -11.20 22.09
C LYS A 17 -6.91 -10.88 20.61
N PHE A 18 -7.63 -11.71 19.86
CA PHE A 18 -7.91 -11.48 18.44
C PHE A 18 -8.72 -10.20 18.21
N ALA A 19 -9.78 -9.99 18.98
CA ALA A 19 -10.62 -8.79 18.91
C ALA A 19 -9.80 -7.51 19.18
N LYS A 20 -8.87 -7.55 20.13
CA LYS A 20 -7.97 -6.42 20.43
C LYS A 20 -6.99 -6.11 19.30
N VAL A 21 -6.47 -7.14 18.64
CA VAL A 21 -5.57 -6.98 17.48
C VAL A 21 -6.33 -6.41 16.28
N LEU A 22 -7.51 -6.96 16.00
CA LEU A 22 -8.41 -6.46 14.95
C LEU A 22 -8.79 -5.00 15.16
N SER A 23 -9.21 -4.63 16.37
CA SER A 23 -9.62 -3.26 16.67
C SER A 23 -8.47 -2.27 16.48
N GLY A 24 -7.24 -2.64 16.84
CA GLY A 24 -6.05 -1.84 16.58
C GLY A 24 -5.82 -1.59 15.08
N PHE A 25 -5.85 -2.65 14.26
CA PHE A 25 -5.72 -2.52 12.80
C PHE A 25 -6.88 -1.73 12.18
N ALA A 26 -8.13 -1.96 12.65
CA ALA A 26 -9.31 -1.28 12.16
C ALA A 26 -9.25 0.23 12.42
N LEU A 27 -8.85 0.65 13.63
CA LEU A 27 -8.68 2.06 13.97
C LEU A 27 -7.62 2.73 13.09
N ILE A 28 -6.46 2.08 12.89
CA ILE A 28 -5.40 2.62 12.04
C ILE A 28 -5.87 2.75 10.59
N ASN A 29 -6.54 1.73 10.04
CA ASN A 29 -7.05 1.77 8.68
C ASN A 29 -8.16 2.81 8.50
N LEU A 30 -9.02 2.99 9.51
CA LEU A 30 -10.04 4.03 9.52
C LEU A 30 -9.39 5.41 9.44
N LEU A 31 -8.37 5.68 10.26
CA LEU A 31 -7.61 6.94 10.19
C LEU A 31 -7.00 7.16 8.80
N ARG A 32 -6.43 6.11 8.18
CA ARG A 32 -5.89 6.20 6.82
C ARG A 32 -6.96 6.53 5.78
N SER A 33 -8.16 5.97 5.90
CA SER A 33 -9.27 6.22 4.96
C SER A 33 -9.89 7.61 5.09
N ILE A 34 -9.75 8.26 6.26
CA ILE A 34 -10.25 9.63 6.47
C ILE A 34 -9.32 10.66 5.82
N MET A 35 -8.03 10.36 5.66
CA MET A 35 -7.03 11.32 5.19
C MET A 35 -7.39 12.02 3.87
N PRO A 36 -7.86 11.33 2.80
CA PRO A 36 -8.27 12.00 1.56
C PRO A 36 -9.40 13.02 1.77
N PHE A 37 -10.33 12.76 2.69
CA PHE A 37 -11.43 13.67 3.00
C PHE A 37 -10.98 14.92 3.74
N VAL A 38 -9.93 14.82 4.57
CA VAL A 38 -9.32 15.97 5.26
C VAL A 38 -8.47 16.79 4.31
N LEU A 39 -7.76 16.13 3.39
CA LEU A 39 -6.92 16.76 2.39
C LEU A 39 -7.73 17.52 1.33
N LEU A 40 -8.86 16.97 0.88
CA LEU A 40 -9.75 17.59 -0.11
C LEU A 40 -10.01 19.10 0.14
N PRO A 41 -10.57 19.53 1.29
CA PRO A 41 -10.84 20.94 1.55
C PRO A 41 -9.58 21.82 1.64
N ILE A 42 -8.45 21.25 2.08
CA ILE A 42 -7.16 21.95 2.14
C ILE A 42 -6.64 22.21 0.73
N LEU A 43 -6.58 21.15 -0.09
CA LEU A 43 -6.12 21.19 -1.47
C LEU A 43 -6.98 22.14 -2.32
N THR A 44 -8.31 22.10 -2.17
CA THR A 44 -9.21 23.00 -2.92
C THR A 44 -9.09 24.48 -2.52
N ARG A 45 -8.46 24.79 -1.38
CA ARG A 45 -8.22 26.17 -0.95
C ARG A 45 -6.84 26.68 -1.38
N VAL A 46 -5.85 25.80 -1.42
CA VAL A 46 -4.45 26.14 -1.73
C VAL A 46 -4.19 26.11 -3.24
N LEU A 47 -4.81 25.17 -3.96
CA LEU A 47 -4.64 24.98 -5.39
C LEU A 47 -5.74 25.67 -6.20
N SER A 48 -5.38 26.10 -7.41
CA SER A 48 -6.38 26.47 -8.41
C SER A 48 -7.16 25.22 -8.85
N VAL A 49 -8.34 25.44 -9.46
CA VAL A 49 -9.16 24.34 -10.00
C VAL A 49 -8.39 23.53 -11.06
N GLU A 50 -7.55 24.21 -11.84
CA GLU A 50 -6.73 23.61 -12.89
C GLU A 50 -5.62 22.72 -12.31
N ASP A 51 -4.89 23.23 -11.30
CA ASP A 51 -3.80 22.49 -10.66
C ASP A 51 -4.31 21.26 -9.89
N TYR A 52 -5.46 21.40 -9.21
CA TYR A 52 -6.10 20.28 -8.54
C TYR A 52 -6.58 19.20 -9.54
N GLY A 53 -7.04 19.62 -10.72
CA GLY A 53 -7.42 18.70 -11.80
C GLY A 53 -6.24 17.85 -12.27
N ILE A 54 -5.09 18.47 -12.50
CA ILE A 54 -3.85 17.79 -12.90
C ILE A 54 -3.38 16.82 -11.79
N LEU A 55 -3.37 17.27 -10.53
CA LEU A 55 -2.99 16.42 -9.39
C LEU A 55 -3.90 15.20 -9.25
N SER A 56 -5.21 15.38 -9.41
CA SER A 56 -6.19 14.29 -9.32
C SER A 56 -6.00 13.24 -10.42
N ILE A 57 -5.60 13.68 -11.62
CA ILE A 57 -5.27 12.80 -12.75
C ILE A 57 -4.01 11.98 -12.44
N TYR A 58 -2.98 12.61 -11.87
CA TYR A 58 -1.76 11.90 -11.44
C TYR A 58 -2.05 10.86 -10.36
N GLU A 59 -2.78 11.24 -9.31
CA GLU A 59 -3.15 10.32 -8.23
C GLU A 59 -3.98 9.14 -8.75
N SER A 60 -4.95 9.40 -9.62
CA SER A 60 -5.77 8.34 -10.22
C SER A 60 -4.94 7.40 -11.08
N THR A 61 -3.98 7.94 -11.84
CA THR A 61 -3.07 7.14 -12.66
C THR A 61 -2.19 6.24 -11.77
N ILE A 62 -1.56 6.81 -10.74
CA ILE A 62 -0.77 6.05 -9.76
C ILE A 62 -1.62 4.97 -9.09
N MET A 63 -2.88 5.28 -8.74
CA MET A 63 -3.82 4.33 -8.14
C MET A 63 -4.12 3.14 -9.06
N ILE A 64 -4.23 3.37 -10.37
CA ILE A 64 -4.42 2.30 -11.38
C ILE A 64 -3.14 1.47 -11.58
N LEU A 65 -1.96 2.11 -11.55
CA LEU A 65 -0.68 1.44 -11.75
C LEU A 65 -0.23 0.61 -10.54
N THR A 66 -0.56 1.05 -9.32
CA THR A 66 -0.10 0.42 -8.08
C THR A 66 -0.47 -1.08 -7.99
N PRO A 67 -1.70 -1.52 -8.32
CA PRO A 67 -2.06 -2.93 -8.38
C PRO A 67 -1.22 -3.77 -9.35
N LEU A 68 -0.76 -3.19 -10.47
CA LEU A 68 0.08 -3.91 -11.45
C LEU A 68 1.46 -4.27 -10.86
N MET A 69 1.96 -3.44 -9.95
CA MET A 69 3.18 -3.73 -9.18
C MET A 69 2.94 -4.81 -8.11
N PHE A 70 1.71 -4.92 -7.62
CA PHE A 70 1.30 -5.85 -6.55
C PHE A 70 0.88 -7.24 -7.02
N PHE A 71 0.62 -7.42 -8.31
CA PHE A 71 0.01 -8.63 -8.86
C PHE A 71 0.77 -9.93 -8.52
N SER A 72 2.08 -9.83 -8.31
CA SER A 72 2.97 -10.96 -7.99
C SER A 72 3.08 -11.30 -6.49
N THR A 73 2.63 -10.41 -5.60
CA THR A 73 3.06 -10.40 -4.18
C THR A 73 1.98 -10.78 -3.18
N ASN A 74 0.73 -10.34 -3.38
CA ASN A 74 -0.35 -10.55 -2.40
C ASN A 74 -0.71 -12.03 -2.16
N GLY A 75 -0.61 -12.88 -3.20
CA GLY A 75 -0.99 -14.30 -3.09
C GLY A 75 0.06 -15.18 -2.39
N LEU A 76 1.35 -14.83 -2.50
CA LEU A 76 2.43 -15.62 -1.91
C LEU A 76 2.59 -15.36 -0.41
N LEU A 77 2.40 -14.11 0.01
CA LEU A 77 2.65 -13.69 1.38
C LEU A 77 1.61 -14.26 2.36
N SER A 78 0.32 -14.18 2.03
CA SER A 78 -0.77 -14.63 2.91
C SER A 78 -0.77 -16.15 3.14
N VAL A 79 -0.40 -16.93 2.13
CA VAL A 79 -0.43 -18.40 2.19
C VAL A 79 0.83 -18.99 2.83
N LYS A 80 2.01 -18.41 2.57
CA LYS A 80 3.29 -19.00 2.98
C LYS A 80 3.85 -18.48 4.31
N TYR A 81 3.33 -17.38 4.85
CA TYR A 81 3.88 -16.82 6.10
C TYR A 81 3.67 -17.73 7.33
N HIS A 82 2.61 -18.56 7.33
CA HIS A 82 2.28 -19.41 8.49
C HIS A 82 2.98 -20.78 8.50
N LYS A 83 3.68 -21.18 7.44
CA LYS A 83 4.22 -22.55 7.29
C LYS A 83 5.73 -22.64 7.08
N ASN A 84 6.43 -21.52 6.92
CA ASN A 84 7.77 -21.52 6.33
C ASN A 84 8.86 -21.01 7.28
N THR A 85 10.09 -21.49 7.05
CA THR A 85 11.31 -21.09 7.76
C THR A 85 11.73 -19.65 7.44
N GLN A 86 12.54 -19.03 8.30
CA GLN A 86 13.06 -17.66 8.10
C GLN A 86 13.71 -17.44 6.72
N LYS A 87 14.39 -18.48 6.19
CA LYS A 87 15.04 -18.46 4.87
C LYS A 87 14.02 -18.38 3.73
N GLU A 88 12.92 -19.10 3.84
CA GLU A 88 11.85 -19.10 2.83
C GLU A 88 11.08 -17.78 2.83
N ILE A 89 10.87 -17.15 3.99
CA ILE A 89 10.29 -15.81 4.09
C ILE A 89 11.17 -14.77 3.38
N SER A 90 12.49 -14.85 3.57
CA SER A 90 13.44 -13.98 2.87
C SER A 90 13.37 -14.17 1.35
N ASN A 91 13.34 -15.41 0.87
CA ASN A 91 13.19 -15.70 -0.57
C ASN A 91 11.88 -15.17 -1.14
N ILE A 92 10.78 -15.25 -0.39
CA ILE A 92 9.49 -14.66 -0.79
C ILE A 92 9.62 -13.14 -0.95
N ASN A 93 10.26 -12.46 0.00
CA ASN A 93 10.48 -11.01 -0.07
C ASN A 93 11.37 -10.58 -1.23
N VAL A 94 12.41 -11.36 -1.55
CA VAL A 94 13.26 -11.07 -2.70
C VAL A 94 12.48 -11.27 -3.99
N ASN A 95 11.77 -12.39 -4.14
CA ASN A 95 10.97 -12.66 -5.34
C ASN A 95 9.85 -11.61 -5.53
N ALA A 96 9.22 -11.21 -4.44
CA ALA A 96 8.25 -10.13 -4.40
C ALA A 96 8.79 -8.83 -5.02
N PHE A 97 9.96 -8.41 -4.54
CA PHE A 97 10.60 -7.19 -5.01
C PHE A 97 11.08 -7.30 -6.46
N VAL A 98 11.72 -8.42 -6.81
CA VAL A 98 12.18 -8.68 -8.18
C VAL A 98 11.02 -8.69 -9.19
N MET A 99 9.89 -9.32 -8.83
CA MET A 99 8.70 -9.32 -9.68
C MET A 99 8.10 -7.91 -9.83
N SER A 100 8.07 -7.13 -8.76
CA SER A 100 7.65 -5.72 -8.84
C SER A 100 8.56 -4.90 -9.77
N LEU A 101 9.87 -5.15 -9.79
CA LEU A 101 10.79 -4.51 -10.71
C LEU A 101 10.53 -4.90 -12.18
N TYR A 102 10.18 -6.16 -12.45
CA TYR A 102 9.78 -6.57 -13.81
C TYR A 102 8.47 -5.91 -14.23
N SER A 103 7.47 -5.83 -13.35
CA SER A 103 6.23 -5.09 -13.61
C SER A 103 6.51 -3.61 -13.87
N PHE A 104 7.40 -3.01 -13.08
CA PHE A 104 7.82 -1.62 -13.28
C PHE A 104 8.47 -1.42 -14.64
N ALA A 105 9.46 -2.24 -15.01
CA ALA A 105 10.12 -2.14 -16.30
C ALA A 105 9.13 -2.32 -17.46
N PHE A 106 8.18 -3.24 -17.34
CA PHE A 106 7.14 -3.44 -18.35
C PHE A 106 6.22 -2.21 -18.49
N VAL A 107 5.74 -1.66 -17.37
CA VAL A 107 4.89 -0.45 -17.37
C VAL A 107 5.65 0.75 -17.91
N GLU A 108 6.91 0.94 -17.51
CA GLU A 108 7.75 2.03 -17.98
C GLU A 108 7.93 1.98 -19.51
N ILE A 109 8.20 0.79 -20.06
CA ILE A 109 8.28 0.57 -21.52
C ILE A 109 6.96 0.98 -22.18
N LEU A 110 5.81 0.56 -21.65
CA LEU A 110 4.51 0.96 -22.19
C LEU A 110 4.33 2.49 -22.17
N PHE A 111 4.69 3.15 -21.07
CA PHE A 111 4.58 4.62 -20.96
C PHE A 111 5.46 5.34 -21.98
N ILE A 112 6.67 4.83 -22.26
CA ILE A 112 7.55 5.37 -23.29
C ILE A 112 6.93 5.20 -24.69
N PHE A 113 6.40 4.01 -25.02
CA PHE A 113 5.79 3.76 -26.33
C PHE A 113 4.49 4.55 -26.56
N PHE A 114 3.68 4.74 -25.51
CA PHE A 114 2.39 5.43 -25.57
C PHE A 114 2.47 6.90 -25.11
N LYS A 115 3.66 7.49 -25.02
CA LYS A 115 3.87 8.87 -24.56
C LYS A 115 3.02 9.89 -25.33
N ASN A 116 2.99 9.82 -26.66
CA ASN A 116 2.30 10.80 -27.51
C ASN A 116 0.77 10.84 -27.32
N PRO A 117 0.03 9.71 -27.38
CA PRO A 117 -1.41 9.74 -27.09
C PRO A 117 -1.70 10.10 -25.64
N MET A 118 -0.86 9.66 -24.70
CA MET A 118 -0.98 10.02 -23.28
C MET A 118 -0.81 11.53 -23.05
N SER A 119 0.13 12.18 -23.76
CA SER A 119 0.33 13.64 -23.78
C SER A 119 -0.92 14.44 -24.09
N SER A 120 -1.65 14.04 -25.14
CA SER A 120 -2.89 14.72 -25.52
C SER A 120 -4.06 14.52 -24.55
N ILE A 121 -4.06 13.43 -23.79
CA ILE A 121 -5.17 13.07 -22.88
C ILE A 121 -4.93 13.63 -21.48
N LEU A 122 -3.69 13.57 -21.00
CA LEU A 122 -3.32 13.91 -19.62
C LEU A 122 -2.93 15.39 -19.48
N GLY A 123 -2.70 16.11 -20.58
CA GLY A 123 -2.33 17.54 -20.56
C GLY A 123 -1.00 17.84 -19.86
N ALA A 124 -0.21 16.81 -19.55
CA ALA A 124 0.97 16.89 -18.72
C ALA A 124 2.27 17.04 -19.52
N THR A 125 3.24 17.76 -18.95
CA THR A 125 4.59 17.97 -19.50
C THR A 125 5.35 16.65 -19.64
N ASP A 126 6.16 16.54 -20.69
CA ASP A 126 6.91 15.33 -21.06
C ASP A 126 7.72 14.65 -19.95
N ALA A 127 8.19 15.40 -18.95
CA ALA A 127 8.96 14.86 -17.83
C ALA A 127 8.12 13.99 -16.87
N PHE A 128 6.80 14.20 -16.80
CA PHE A 128 5.95 13.53 -15.81
C PHE A 128 5.64 12.07 -16.17
N TYR A 129 5.69 11.69 -17.46
CA TYR A 129 5.38 10.32 -17.89
C TYR A 129 6.35 9.28 -17.33
N LEU A 130 7.62 9.64 -17.15
CA LEU A 130 8.65 8.76 -16.59
C LEU A 130 8.59 8.73 -15.04
N VAL A 131 8.00 9.75 -14.44
CA VAL A 131 7.90 9.88 -12.98
C VAL A 131 6.72 9.08 -12.43
N LEU A 132 5.61 8.97 -13.17
CA LEU A 132 4.41 8.28 -12.69
C LEU A 132 4.62 6.79 -12.36
N PRO A 133 5.27 5.97 -13.22
CA PRO A 133 5.55 4.57 -12.88
C PRO A 133 6.53 4.44 -11.72
N LEU A 134 7.48 5.37 -11.59
CA LEU A 134 8.42 5.42 -10.46
C LEU A 134 7.69 5.72 -9.13
N LEU A 135 6.77 6.67 -9.13
CA LEU A 135 5.92 6.96 -7.97
C LEU A 135 5.03 5.76 -7.62
N ALA A 136 4.49 5.05 -8.62
CA ALA A 136 3.74 3.83 -8.39
C ALA A 136 4.59 2.71 -7.77
N LEU A 137 5.87 2.58 -8.16
CA LEU A 137 6.82 1.65 -7.54
C LEU A 137 7.12 2.02 -6.09
N LEU A 138 7.32 3.30 -5.79
CA LEU A 138 7.51 3.79 -4.41
C LEU A 138 6.27 3.51 -3.55
N ARG A 139 5.07 3.76 -4.09
CA ARG A 139 3.79 3.45 -3.42
C ARG A 139 3.63 1.96 -3.16
N PHE A 140 4.08 1.11 -4.10
CA PHE A 140 4.13 -0.34 -3.90
C PHE A 140 4.98 -0.71 -2.68
N ILE A 141 6.18 -0.16 -2.53
CA ILE A 141 7.08 -0.47 -1.40
C ILE A 141 6.40 -0.15 -0.06
N ASN A 142 5.79 1.02 0.07
CA ASN A 142 5.08 1.43 1.29
C ASN A 142 3.93 0.49 1.63
N LEU A 143 3.13 0.12 0.63
CA LEU A 143 2.00 -0.78 0.82
C LEU A 143 2.47 -2.23 1.10
N TYR A 144 3.58 -2.67 0.52
CA TYR A 144 4.15 -4.00 0.72
C TYR A 144 4.70 -4.19 2.13
N ILE A 145 5.45 -3.21 2.64
CA ILE A 145 5.93 -3.20 4.03
C ILE A 145 4.75 -3.21 5.01
N SER A 146 3.73 -2.40 4.73
CA SER A 146 2.50 -2.35 5.52
C SER A 146 1.76 -3.69 5.55
N ASN A 147 1.75 -4.41 4.42
CA ASN A 147 1.15 -5.75 4.31
C ASN A 147 1.95 -6.78 5.13
N ILE A 148 3.29 -6.76 5.06
CA ILE A 148 4.14 -7.65 5.87
C ILE A 148 3.83 -7.51 7.37
N TRP A 149 3.72 -6.28 7.89
CA TRP A 149 3.44 -6.11 9.32
C TRP A 149 2.02 -6.51 9.73
N GLN A 150 1.05 -6.38 8.83
CA GLN A 150 -0.30 -6.90 9.07
C GLN A 150 -0.30 -8.43 9.14
N VAL A 151 0.35 -9.11 8.20
CA VAL A 151 0.48 -10.58 8.21
C VAL A 151 1.28 -11.08 9.42
N GLN A 152 2.30 -10.31 9.85
CA GLN A 152 3.05 -10.57 11.09
C GLN A 152 2.28 -10.25 12.38
N GLN A 153 1.06 -9.72 12.29
CA GLN A 153 0.26 -9.20 13.42
C GLN A 153 1.01 -8.17 14.29
N LYS A 154 1.95 -7.42 13.71
CA LYS A 154 2.73 -6.39 14.41
C LYS A 154 2.00 -5.04 14.36
N VAL A 155 0.90 -4.94 15.11
CA VAL A 155 0.02 -3.77 15.17
C VAL A 155 0.78 -2.46 15.44
N ARG A 156 1.76 -2.47 16.35
CA ARG A 156 2.52 -1.26 16.72
C ARG A 156 3.36 -0.72 15.57
N LEU A 157 4.10 -1.58 14.88
CA LEU A 157 4.96 -1.18 13.76
C LEU A 157 4.12 -0.73 12.56
N PHE A 158 3.05 -1.47 12.28
CA PHE A 158 2.06 -1.05 11.29
C PHE A 158 1.47 0.33 11.60
N GLY A 159 1.11 0.59 12.86
CA GLY A 159 0.57 1.89 13.29
C GLY A 159 1.55 3.03 13.11
N ILE A 160 2.79 2.90 13.61
CA ILE A 160 3.82 3.95 13.50
C ILE A 160 4.10 4.26 12.03
N PHE A 161 4.29 3.25 11.20
CA PHE A 161 4.56 3.47 9.79
C PHE A 161 3.36 4.01 9.02
N SER A 162 2.15 3.56 9.33
CA SER A 162 0.92 4.08 8.74
C SER A 162 0.81 5.58 9.03
N ILE A 163 0.98 5.98 10.29
CA ILE A 163 0.96 7.39 10.68
C ILE A 163 2.09 8.17 10.02
N GLY A 164 3.31 7.61 9.96
CA GLY A 164 4.44 8.24 9.27
C GLY A 164 4.17 8.48 7.78
N THR A 165 3.58 7.49 7.10
CA THR A 165 3.20 7.62 5.69
C THR A 165 2.14 8.70 5.51
N LEU A 166 1.13 8.73 6.39
CA LEU A 166 0.11 9.79 6.36
C LEU A 166 0.71 11.19 6.52
N ILE A 167 1.70 11.35 7.39
CA ILE A 167 2.40 12.64 7.55
C ILE A 167 3.21 12.98 6.31
N CYS A 168 3.93 12.02 5.72
CA CYS A 168 4.65 12.23 4.46
C CYS A 168 3.72 12.63 3.32
N ASP A 169 2.57 11.98 3.21
CA ASP A 169 1.55 12.30 2.22
C ASP A 169 1.06 13.74 2.42
N LEU A 170 0.75 14.14 3.66
CA LEU A 170 0.37 15.53 4.00
C LEU A 170 1.45 16.59 3.66
N LEU A 171 2.74 16.23 3.72
CA LEU A 171 3.84 17.14 3.41
C LEU A 171 4.14 17.24 1.91
N THR A 172 3.78 16.21 1.15
CA THR A 172 4.06 16.12 -0.30
C THR A 172 2.89 16.59 -1.16
N SER A 173 1.68 16.60 -0.59
CA SER A 173 0.43 17.09 -1.18
C SER A 173 0.32 18.61 -1.09
#